data_AF-A0A8T1WL89-F1
#
_entry.id   AF-A0A8T1WL89-F1
#
_cell.length_a   1.000
_cell.length_b   1.000
_cell.length_c   1.000
_cell.angle_alpha   90.00
_cell.angle_beta   90.00
_cell.angle_gamma   90.00
#
_symmetry.space_group_name_H-M   'P 1'
#
loop_
_entity.id
_entity.type
_entity.pdbx_description
1 polymer ?
#
loop_
_entity_poly.entity_id
_entity_poly.type
_entity_poly.pdbx_seq_one_letter_code
_entity_poly.pdbx_strand_id
1 'polypeptide(L)'
;MSGESPVDLSAEELGALRAIFNVYDESGSGCIATEHIPDILDKLGRDASEELLNELDDCAGDSGTISFDDFVSLIQNHVLRQQQQEQELAGGGTGVGGERLRSGPDPKVMEFIAILEEYRLKCEEDGNYLEAQRADSQLTALRRQEFKRQSKSLKARQIAERQDVQIAHNMQFNDFNQAWDQYMEEYDRMAQAYVKQMTEKHTAELAAFQDKLQQEILERPPKFSKELIEWRRRQHRLAQQKSYAEAQKIKQIADDVEADERSKMGEELRGVFARKEAKLRQQQQAELAALLKRIDGRRKEHLKQRNLDSKRLLQRNRNVQSVLESKQVTEATKKTQDIKMSLLPKERAAPRGPFNVIPPQARVIRPKKPATSRPAELSSASPIDSQR
;
A
#
# COMPACT_ATOMS: atom_id res chain seq x y z
N MET A 1 -37.95 -4.00 18.65
CA MET A 1 -37.80 -3.31 19.94
C MET A 1 -37.23 -4.31 20.91
N SER A 2 -35.93 -4.57 20.80
CA SER A 2 -35.18 -5.37 21.76
C SER A 2 -34.40 -4.34 22.55
N GLY A 3 -34.83 -4.09 23.79
CA GLY A 3 -34.16 -3.15 24.68
C GLY A 3 -32.76 -3.67 24.98
N GLU A 4 -31.74 -2.94 24.53
CA GLU A 4 -30.39 -3.05 25.06
C GLU A 4 -30.43 -2.56 26.51
N SER A 5 -30.30 -3.48 27.44
CA SER A 5 -30.03 -3.19 28.85
C SER A 5 -28.63 -2.57 28.98
N PRO A 6 -28.45 -1.54 29.83
CA PRO A 6 -27.19 -0.81 29.92
C PRO A 6 -26.18 -1.62 30.76
N VAL A 7 -25.00 -1.88 30.19
CA VAL A 7 -23.76 -2.32 30.85
C VAL A 7 -23.93 -3.38 31.94
N ASP A 8 -24.02 -4.65 31.51
CA ASP A 8 -23.77 -5.78 32.42
C ASP A 8 -22.29 -5.80 32.81
N LEU A 9 -21.99 -5.52 34.08
CA LEU A 9 -20.72 -5.93 34.68
C LEU A 9 -20.55 -7.43 34.46
N SER A 10 -19.37 -7.86 34.03
CA SER A 10 -19.14 -9.28 33.76
C SER A 10 -19.37 -10.10 35.04
N ALA A 11 -19.80 -11.36 34.90
CA ALA A 11 -20.04 -12.24 36.05
C ALA A 11 -18.80 -12.39 36.95
N GLU A 12 -17.60 -12.22 36.38
CA GLU A 12 -16.33 -12.21 37.11
C GLU A 12 -16.14 -10.92 37.94
N GLU A 13 -16.50 -9.76 37.39
CA GLU A 13 -16.46 -8.47 38.11
C GLU A 13 -17.51 -8.42 39.23
N LEU A 14 -18.73 -8.89 38.98
CA LEU A 14 -19.77 -9.00 40.03
C LEU A 14 -19.35 -9.95 41.15
N GLY A 15 -18.68 -11.06 40.80
CA GLY A 15 -18.10 -11.99 41.77
C GLY A 15 -17.01 -11.36 42.63
N ALA A 16 -16.12 -10.56 42.04
CA ALA A 16 -15.09 -9.83 42.75
C ALA A 16 -15.66 -8.74 43.68
N LEU A 17 -16.65 -7.97 43.19
CA LEU A 17 -17.35 -6.96 43.98
C LEU A 17 -18.06 -7.57 45.19
N ARG A 18 -18.73 -8.71 45.00
CA ARG A 18 -19.39 -9.44 46.09
C ARG A 18 -18.39 -10.01 47.10
N ALA A 19 -17.25 -10.51 46.64
CA ALA A 19 -16.21 -11.02 47.54
C ALA A 19 -15.65 -9.91 48.43
N ILE A 20 -15.45 -8.70 47.89
CA ILE A 20 -14.94 -7.55 48.65
C ILE A 20 -16.03 -6.99 49.57
N PHE A 21 -17.28 -6.89 49.12
CA PHE A 21 -18.41 -6.45 49.94
C PHE A 21 -18.57 -7.33 51.19
N ASN A 22 -18.45 -8.65 51.03
CA ASN A 22 -18.53 -9.61 52.14
C ASN A 22 -17.37 -9.52 53.15
N VAL A 23 -16.23 -8.90 52.79
CA VAL A 23 -15.14 -8.66 53.75
C VAL A 23 -15.53 -7.59 54.76
N TYR A 24 -16.40 -6.65 54.37
CA TYR A 24 -16.82 -5.53 55.19
C TYR A 24 -18.20 -5.74 55.84
N ASP A 25 -19.04 -6.61 55.28
CA ASP A 25 -20.26 -7.10 55.94
C ASP A 25 -19.97 -8.30 56.84
N GLU A 26 -19.23 -8.07 57.94
CA GLU A 26 -18.87 -9.11 58.91
C GLU A 26 -20.11 -9.77 59.55
N SER A 27 -21.25 -9.08 59.53
CA SER A 27 -22.52 -9.52 60.10
C SER A 27 -23.40 -10.34 59.13
N GLY A 28 -23.05 -10.39 57.84
CA GLY A 28 -23.85 -11.03 56.80
C GLY A 28 -25.24 -10.41 56.62
N SER A 29 -25.38 -9.12 56.96
CA SER A 29 -26.64 -8.37 56.92
C SER A 29 -27.10 -8.03 55.49
N GLY A 30 -26.20 -8.13 54.51
CA GLY A 30 -26.42 -7.71 53.13
C GLY A 30 -26.24 -6.21 52.89
N CYS A 31 -25.86 -5.46 53.93
CA CYS A 31 -25.65 -4.02 53.90
C CYS A 31 -24.31 -3.65 54.58
N ILE A 32 -23.68 -2.57 54.14
CA ILE A 32 -22.47 -2.02 54.77
C ILE A 32 -22.65 -0.53 55.05
N ALA A 33 -21.95 -0.01 56.05
CA ALA A 33 -21.98 1.41 56.36
C ALA A 33 -21.29 2.22 55.25
N THR A 34 -21.83 3.40 54.94
CA THR A 34 -21.30 4.27 53.87
C THR A 34 -19.85 4.68 54.10
N GLU A 35 -19.42 4.74 55.36
CA GLU A 35 -18.03 5.03 55.77
C GLU A 35 -17.00 4.02 55.25
N HIS A 36 -17.40 2.78 54.94
CA HIS A 36 -16.50 1.74 54.42
C HIS A 36 -16.39 1.71 52.90
N ILE A 37 -17.27 2.45 52.20
CA ILE A 37 -17.31 2.46 50.74
C ILE A 37 -16.09 3.11 50.10
N PRO A 38 -15.55 4.24 50.60
CA PRO A 38 -14.31 4.82 50.06
C PRO A 38 -13.14 3.82 50.08
N ASP A 39 -12.99 3.07 51.17
CA ASP A 39 -11.95 2.04 51.32
C ASP A 39 -12.15 0.86 50.36
N ILE A 40 -13.40 0.48 50.10
CA ILE A 40 -13.75 -0.57 49.13
C ILE A 40 -13.44 -0.11 47.71
N LEU A 41 -13.76 1.14 47.36
CA LEU A 41 -13.49 1.73 46.04
C LEU A 41 -11.99 1.85 45.79
N ASP A 42 -11.22 2.28 46.80
CA ASP A 42 -9.75 2.32 46.75
C ASP A 42 -9.16 0.93 46.53
N LYS A 43 -9.67 -0.10 47.22
CA LYS A 43 -9.27 -1.51 47.02
C LYS A 43 -9.65 -2.07 45.66
N LEU A 44 -10.68 -1.52 45.01
CA LEU A 44 -11.09 -1.86 43.65
C LEU A 44 -10.31 -1.07 42.58
N GLY A 45 -9.39 -0.19 42.99
CA GLY A 45 -8.62 0.68 42.11
C GLY A 45 -9.51 1.69 41.38
N ARG A 46 -10.62 2.11 42.00
CA ARG A 46 -11.52 3.12 41.50
C ARG A 46 -11.41 4.35 42.38
N ASP A 47 -11.18 5.50 41.76
CA ASP A 47 -11.14 6.76 42.49
C ASP A 47 -12.51 7.03 43.11
N ALA A 48 -12.55 7.20 44.43
CA ALA A 48 -13.71 7.71 45.15
C ALA A 48 -13.86 9.21 44.87
N SER A 49 -14.24 9.56 43.64
CA SER A 49 -14.50 10.93 43.22
C SER A 49 -15.57 11.55 44.13
N GLU A 50 -15.46 12.85 44.44
CA GLU A 50 -16.46 13.57 45.24
C GLU A 50 -17.88 13.40 44.67
N GLU A 51 -18.01 13.26 43.35
CA GLU A 51 -19.28 12.98 42.67
C GLU A 51 -19.87 11.61 43.03
N LEU A 52 -19.04 10.57 43.13
CA LEU A 52 -19.46 9.22 43.47
C LEU A 52 -19.83 9.11 44.95
N LEU A 53 -19.14 9.87 45.80
CA LEU A 53 -19.43 9.96 47.23
C LEU A 53 -20.71 10.76 47.50
N ASN A 54 -20.99 11.82 46.74
CA ASN A 54 -22.25 12.55 46.83
C ASN A 54 -23.45 11.68 46.38
N GLU A 55 -23.29 10.87 45.33
CA GLU A 55 -24.32 9.91 44.90
C GLU A 55 -24.51 8.77 45.93
N LEU A 56 -23.45 8.41 46.66
CA LEU A 56 -23.52 7.44 47.74
C LEU A 56 -24.40 7.94 48.90
N ASP A 57 -24.26 9.21 49.27
CA ASP A 57 -25.07 9.85 50.31
C ASP A 57 -26.54 9.97 49.88
N ASP A 58 -26.80 10.26 48.60
CA ASP A 58 -28.16 10.28 48.04
C ASP A 58 -28.82 8.88 48.02
N CYS A 59 -28.05 7.82 47.77
CA CYS A 59 -28.53 6.43 47.78
C CYS A 59 -28.72 5.86 49.19
N ALA A 60 -27.84 6.22 50.14
CA ALA A 60 -27.94 5.75 51.53
C ALA A 60 -28.99 6.52 52.34
N GLY A 61 -29.29 7.77 51.96
CA GLY A 61 -30.22 8.65 52.66
C GLY A 61 -29.89 8.76 54.17
N ASP A 62 -30.93 8.89 55.00
CA ASP A 62 -30.79 8.98 56.47
C ASP A 62 -30.42 7.65 57.16
N SER A 63 -30.27 6.56 56.40
CA SER A 63 -30.00 5.23 56.97
C SER A 63 -28.51 4.97 57.23
N GLY A 64 -27.62 5.70 56.55
CA GLY A 64 -26.16 5.55 56.68
C GLY A 64 -25.62 4.19 56.23
N THR A 65 -26.43 3.36 55.57
CA THR A 65 -26.06 2.02 55.10
C THR A 65 -26.48 1.80 53.66
N ILE A 66 -25.68 1.06 52.88
CA ILE A 66 -25.94 0.76 51.48
C ILE A 66 -26.00 -0.76 51.25
N SER A 67 -26.98 -1.22 50.47
CA SER A 67 -27.10 -2.63 50.11
C SER A 67 -26.15 -3.01 48.98
N PHE A 68 -25.89 -4.30 48.82
CA PHE A 68 -25.04 -4.78 47.72
C PHE A 68 -25.57 -4.37 46.33
N ASP A 69 -26.88 -4.42 46.12
CA ASP A 69 -27.50 -4.12 44.83
C ASP A 69 -27.42 -2.62 44.52
N ASP A 70 -27.54 -1.76 45.54
CA ASP A 70 -27.36 -0.31 45.42
C ASP A 70 -25.89 0.04 45.11
N PHE A 71 -24.96 -0.63 45.79
CA PHE A 71 -23.53 -0.47 45.56
C PHE A 71 -23.11 -0.88 44.13
N VAL A 72 -23.65 -1.98 43.61
CA VAL A 72 -23.42 -2.42 42.22
C VAL A 72 -23.99 -1.42 41.23
N SER A 73 -25.21 -0.91 41.48
CA SER A 73 -25.87 0.07 40.61
C SER A 73 -25.09 1.38 40.52
N LEU A 74 -24.55 1.84 41.66
CA LEU A 74 -23.70 3.03 41.76
C LEU A 74 -22.39 2.86 40.97
N ILE A 75 -21.77 1.69 41.09
CA ILE A 75 -20.56 1.30 40.33
C ILE A 75 -20.83 1.22 38.82
N GLN A 76 -21.99 0.74 38.40
CA GLN A 76 -22.39 0.65 36.99
C GLN A 76 -22.59 2.03 36.37
N ASN A 77 -23.34 2.91 37.05
CA ASN A 77 -23.62 4.27 36.58
C ASN A 77 -22.34 5.11 36.44
N HIS A 78 -21.42 4.98 37.40
CA HIS A 78 -20.13 5.67 37.34
C HIS A 78 -19.27 5.21 36.14
N VAL A 79 -19.25 3.91 35.85
CA VAL A 79 -18.52 3.36 34.69
C VAL A 79 -19.11 3.81 33.36
N LEU A 80 -20.45 3.89 33.27
CA LEU A 80 -21.14 4.43 32.08
C LEU A 80 -20.76 5.88 31.80
N ARG A 81 -20.72 6.71 32.85
CA ARG A 81 -20.41 8.15 32.73
C ARG A 81 -18.96 8.39 32.32
N GLN A 82 -18.01 7.63 32.87
CA GLN A 82 -16.60 7.71 32.44
C GLN A 82 -16.46 7.36 30.95
N GLN A 83 -17.15 6.32 30.47
CA GLN A 83 -17.12 5.95 29.05
C GLN A 83 -17.74 7.02 28.14
N GLN A 84 -18.77 7.73 28.59
CA GLN A 84 -19.40 8.81 27.83
C GLN A 84 -18.49 10.06 27.78
N GLN A 85 -17.85 10.44 28.88
CA GLN A 85 -16.88 11.54 28.90
C GLN A 85 -15.65 11.26 28.01
N GLU A 86 -15.16 10.01 27.99
CA GLU A 86 -14.07 9.60 27.09
C GLU A 86 -14.47 9.63 25.61
N GLN A 87 -15.73 9.31 25.27
CA GLN A 87 -16.24 9.38 23.89
C GLN A 87 -16.43 10.81 23.40
N GLU A 88 -16.89 11.74 24.24
CA GLU A 88 -17.06 13.15 23.85
C GLU A 88 -15.72 13.85 23.61
N LEU A 89 -14.66 13.49 24.35
CA LEU A 89 -13.31 14.03 24.14
C LEU A 89 -12.64 13.47 22.87
N ALA A 90 -13.12 12.35 22.33
CA ALA A 90 -12.60 11.69 21.13
C ALA A 90 -13.28 12.18 19.81
N GLY A 91 -14.34 12.98 19.88
CA GLY A 91 -15.16 13.39 18.73
C GLY A 91 -14.62 14.52 17.86
N GLY A 92 -13.49 15.15 18.22
CA GLY A 92 -13.00 16.37 17.56
C GLY A 92 -11.62 16.21 16.92
N GLY A 93 -11.50 15.43 15.83
CA GLY A 93 -10.22 15.38 15.10
C GLY A 93 -10.19 14.38 13.96
N THR A 94 -10.38 14.86 12.74
CA THR A 94 -10.04 14.18 11.49
C THR A 94 -8.54 13.81 11.49
N GLY A 95 -8.24 12.55 11.76
CA GLY A 95 -6.86 12.07 11.80
C GLY A 95 -6.78 10.56 11.89
N VAL A 96 -6.60 9.92 10.74
CA VAL A 96 -6.11 8.54 10.61
C VAL A 96 -4.87 8.40 11.54
N GLY A 97 -4.99 7.64 12.64
CA GLY A 97 -3.86 7.36 13.54
C GLY A 97 -4.10 7.41 15.05
N GLY A 98 -5.33 7.22 15.53
CA GLY A 98 -5.70 7.42 16.95
C GLY A 98 -5.68 6.20 17.87
N GLU A 99 -5.84 4.97 17.38
CA GLU A 99 -5.54 3.77 18.17
C GLU A 99 -4.06 3.43 18.00
N ARG A 100 -3.20 4.21 18.64
CA ARG A 100 -1.89 3.65 19.01
C ARG A 100 -2.17 2.46 19.92
N LEU A 101 -2.18 1.26 19.34
CA LEU A 101 -1.95 0.01 20.06
C LEU A 101 -0.86 0.32 21.09
N ARG A 102 -1.21 0.38 22.38
CA ARG A 102 -0.23 0.64 23.44
C ARG A 102 0.91 -0.36 23.20
N SER A 103 2.08 0.17 22.83
CA SER A 103 3.20 -0.64 22.33
C SER A 103 3.96 -1.33 23.46
N GLY A 104 3.41 -1.34 24.66
CA GLY A 104 4.05 -1.85 25.86
C GLY A 104 3.14 -2.82 26.61
N PRO A 105 3.67 -3.38 27.71
CA PRO A 105 2.89 -4.14 28.65
C PRO A 105 1.69 -3.33 29.15
N ASP A 106 0.56 -4.00 29.35
CA ASP A 106 -0.60 -3.33 29.92
C ASP A 106 -0.32 -3.05 31.40
N PRO A 107 -0.36 -1.77 31.84
CA PRO A 107 -0.07 -1.40 33.21
C PRO A 107 -0.89 -2.22 34.22
N LYS A 108 -2.18 -2.45 33.94
CA LYS A 108 -3.08 -3.18 34.84
C LYS A 108 -2.68 -4.65 34.97
N VAL A 109 -2.33 -5.28 33.85
CA VAL A 109 -1.87 -6.69 33.84
C VAL A 109 -0.51 -6.82 34.55
N MET A 110 0.38 -5.83 34.38
CA MET A 110 1.69 -5.83 35.06
C MET A 110 1.57 -5.63 36.57
N GLU A 111 0.68 -4.76 37.01
CA GLU A 111 0.37 -4.56 38.43
C GLU A 111 -0.22 -5.83 39.06
N PHE A 112 -1.16 -6.47 38.37
CA PHE A 112 -1.74 -7.74 38.84
C PHE A 112 -0.70 -8.87 38.90
N ILE A 113 0.22 -8.93 37.93
CA ILE A 113 1.37 -9.86 37.98
C ILE A 113 2.26 -9.57 39.21
N ALA A 114 2.50 -8.31 39.56
CA ALA A 114 3.30 -7.95 40.72
C ALA A 114 2.62 -8.35 42.04
N ILE A 115 1.32 -8.08 42.17
CA ILE A 115 0.52 -8.42 43.36
C ILE A 115 0.46 -9.94 43.55
N LEU A 116 0.20 -10.71 42.49
CA LEU A 116 0.18 -12.18 42.57
C LEU A 116 1.56 -12.77 42.89
N GLU A 117 2.64 -12.13 42.45
CA GLU A 117 4.01 -12.56 42.77
C GLU A 117 4.36 -12.31 44.23
N GLU A 118 3.92 -11.19 44.80
CA GLU A 118 4.04 -10.91 46.22
C GLU A 118 3.18 -11.86 47.07
N TYR A 119 1.94 -12.13 46.64
CA TYR A 119 1.07 -13.11 47.29
C TYR A 119 1.67 -14.52 47.28
N ARG A 120 2.22 -14.98 46.14
CA ARG A 120 2.90 -16.28 46.04
C ARG A 120 4.06 -16.36 47.04
N LEU A 121 4.92 -15.35 47.09
CA LEU A 121 6.07 -15.31 48.00
C LEU A 121 5.62 -15.37 49.47
N LYS A 122 4.55 -14.65 49.83
CA LYS A 122 3.99 -14.69 51.19
C LYS A 122 3.46 -16.07 51.57
N CYS A 123 2.74 -16.74 50.66
CA CYS A 123 2.30 -18.12 50.87
C CYS A 123 3.46 -19.12 50.99
N GLU A 124 4.58 -18.90 50.30
CA GLU A 124 5.79 -19.72 50.44
C GLU A 124 6.47 -19.52 51.82
N GLU A 125 6.53 -18.29 52.32
CA GLU A 125 7.07 -17.95 53.64
C GLU A 125 6.22 -18.54 54.78
N ASP A 126 4.89 -18.48 54.64
CA ASP A 126 3.93 -19.01 55.61
C ASP A 126 3.81 -20.55 55.55
N GLY A 127 4.44 -21.21 54.57
CA GLY A 127 4.39 -22.66 54.38
C GLY A 127 3.12 -23.18 53.70
N ASN A 128 2.27 -22.30 53.18
CA ASN A 128 1.04 -22.60 52.45
C ASN A 128 1.32 -22.92 50.97
N TYR A 129 2.02 -24.02 50.72
CA TYR A 129 2.50 -24.38 49.37
C TYR A 129 1.38 -24.62 48.34
N LEU A 130 0.18 -25.06 48.75
CA LEU A 130 -0.94 -25.28 47.83
C LEU A 130 -1.50 -23.95 47.29
N GLU A 131 -1.51 -22.89 48.10
CA GLU A 131 -1.91 -21.55 47.68
C GLU A 131 -0.84 -20.90 46.81
N ALA A 132 0.44 -21.07 47.16
CA ALA A 132 1.56 -20.66 46.32
C ALA A 132 1.51 -21.32 44.94
N GLN A 133 1.18 -22.62 44.85
CA GLN A 133 1.01 -23.32 43.57
C GLN A 133 -0.14 -22.76 42.72
N ARG A 134 -1.26 -22.36 43.35
CA ARG A 134 -2.39 -21.72 42.66
C ARG A 134 -2.00 -20.35 42.13
N ALA A 135 -1.35 -19.53 42.95
CA ALA A 135 -0.85 -18.21 42.56
C ALA A 135 0.19 -18.31 41.42
N ASP A 136 1.11 -19.28 41.48
CA ASP A 136 2.11 -19.54 40.42
C ASP A 136 1.46 -19.99 39.10
N SER A 137 0.41 -20.81 39.18
CA SER A 137 -0.37 -21.24 38.02
C SER A 137 -1.08 -20.05 37.35
N GLN A 138 -1.66 -19.14 38.16
CA GLN A 138 -2.29 -17.90 37.69
C GLN A 138 -1.28 -16.93 37.08
N LEU A 139 -0.12 -16.71 37.73
CA LEU A 139 0.99 -15.91 37.21
C LEU A 139 1.46 -16.42 35.85
N THR A 140 1.65 -17.73 35.72
CA THR A 140 2.07 -18.37 34.47
C THR A 140 1.03 -18.16 33.36
N ALA A 141 -0.26 -18.29 33.69
CA ALA A 141 -1.35 -18.05 32.75
C ALA A 141 -1.39 -16.59 32.26
N LEU A 142 -1.30 -15.62 33.17
CA LEU A 142 -1.31 -14.18 32.87
C LEU A 142 -0.09 -13.76 32.05
N ARG A 143 1.12 -14.16 32.46
CA ARG A 143 2.35 -13.92 31.69
C ARG A 143 2.24 -14.49 30.27
N ARG A 144 1.64 -15.68 30.11
CA ARG A 144 1.42 -16.29 28.80
C ARG A 144 0.40 -15.51 27.96
N GLN A 145 -0.69 -15.05 28.56
CA GLN A 145 -1.73 -14.25 27.88
C GLN A 145 -1.17 -12.90 27.44
N GLU A 146 -0.43 -12.22 28.32
CA GLU A 146 0.21 -10.95 28.07
C GLU A 146 1.27 -11.07 26.96
N PHE A 147 2.12 -12.10 27.03
CA PHE A 147 3.08 -12.42 25.96
C PHE A 147 2.38 -12.61 24.61
N LYS A 148 1.26 -13.36 24.57
CA LYS A 148 0.49 -13.58 23.33
C LYS A 148 -0.09 -12.26 22.80
N ARG A 149 -0.63 -11.41 23.68
CA ARG A 149 -1.21 -10.12 23.30
C ARG A 149 -0.15 -9.19 22.69
N GLN A 150 0.97 -9.00 23.38
CA GLN A 150 2.08 -8.18 22.87
C GLN A 150 2.67 -8.74 21.57
N SER A 151 2.78 -10.07 21.46
CA SER A 151 3.22 -10.73 20.21
C SER A 151 2.25 -10.50 19.04
N LYS A 152 0.93 -10.53 19.30
CA LYS A 152 -0.09 -10.21 18.28
C LYS A 152 -0.03 -8.74 17.87
N SER A 153 0.11 -7.84 18.83
CA SER A 153 0.26 -6.38 18.61
C SER A 153 1.47 -6.08 17.70
N LEU A 154 2.62 -6.70 17.98
CA LEU A 154 3.82 -6.56 17.16
C LEU A 154 3.61 -7.04 15.72
N LYS A 155 2.99 -8.22 15.54
CA LYS A 155 2.66 -8.75 14.21
C LYS A 155 1.69 -7.84 13.45
N ALA A 156 0.67 -7.31 14.13
CA ALA A 156 -0.28 -6.39 13.51
C ALA A 156 0.42 -5.12 13.00
N ARG A 157 1.35 -4.55 13.78
CA ARG A 157 2.16 -3.41 13.36
C ARG A 157 3.01 -3.71 12.12
N GLN A 158 3.68 -4.87 12.09
CA GLN A 158 4.51 -5.26 10.95
C GLN A 158 3.67 -5.44 9.68
N ILE A 159 2.45 -5.99 9.80
CA ILE A 159 1.51 -6.11 8.69
C ILE A 159 1.09 -4.74 8.16
N ALA A 160 0.74 -3.80 9.06
CA ALA A 160 0.39 -2.44 8.67
C ALA A 160 1.56 -1.73 7.96
N GLU A 161 2.78 -1.81 8.50
CA GLU A 161 3.98 -1.23 7.86
C GLU A 161 4.22 -1.80 6.45
N ARG A 162 3.98 -3.10 6.24
CA ARG A 162 4.09 -3.74 4.90
C ARG A 162 2.97 -3.26 3.95
N GLN A 163 1.76 -3.07 4.46
CA GLN A 163 0.65 -2.50 3.68
C GLN A 163 0.96 -1.07 3.25
N ASP A 164 1.48 -0.24 4.15
CA ASP A 164 1.87 1.14 3.84
C ASP A 164 2.93 1.19 2.74
N VAL A 165 3.95 0.34 2.83
CA VAL A 165 4.98 0.21 1.77
C VAL A 165 4.38 -0.28 0.46
N GLN A 166 3.43 -1.22 0.48
CA GLN A 166 2.73 -1.67 -0.72
C GLN A 166 1.90 -0.55 -1.37
N ILE A 167 1.20 0.25 -0.57
CA ILE A 167 0.44 1.41 -1.03
C ILE A 167 1.40 2.42 -1.66
N ALA A 168 2.52 2.74 -1.00
CA ALA A 168 3.54 3.63 -1.52
C ALA A 168 4.13 3.13 -2.85
N HIS A 169 4.42 1.83 -2.97
CA HIS A 169 4.89 1.23 -4.23
C HIS A 169 3.86 1.37 -5.36
N ASN A 170 2.59 1.11 -5.06
CA ASN A 170 1.50 1.23 -6.04
C ASN A 170 1.32 2.68 -6.50
N MET A 171 1.38 3.65 -5.58
CA MET A 171 1.32 5.08 -5.90
C MET A 171 2.50 5.48 -6.79
N GLN A 172 3.73 5.13 -6.42
CA GLN A 172 4.91 5.42 -7.22
C GLN A 172 4.83 4.82 -8.64
N PHE A 173 4.28 3.62 -8.77
CA PHE A 173 4.08 2.99 -10.07
C PHE A 173 3.02 3.72 -10.91
N ASN A 174 1.93 4.16 -10.27
CA ASN A 174 0.90 4.96 -10.94
C ASN A 174 1.46 6.30 -11.44
N ASP A 175 2.14 7.04 -10.56
CA ASP A 175 2.76 8.34 -10.90
C ASP A 175 3.80 8.18 -12.02
N PHE A 176 4.60 7.12 -11.97
CA PHE A 176 5.55 6.79 -13.03
C PHE A 176 4.86 6.55 -14.37
N ASN A 177 3.78 5.75 -14.39
CA ASN A 177 3.05 5.50 -15.63
C ASN A 177 2.42 6.76 -16.17
N GLN A 178 1.77 7.56 -15.32
CA GLN A 178 1.14 8.81 -15.71
C GLN A 178 2.17 9.78 -16.33
N ALA A 179 3.34 9.94 -15.70
CA ALA A 179 4.40 10.79 -16.23
C ALA A 179 4.91 10.30 -17.60
N TRP A 180 5.07 8.99 -17.79
CA TRP A 180 5.46 8.42 -19.08
C TRP A 180 4.39 8.52 -20.14
N ASP A 181 3.12 8.34 -19.77
CA ASP A 181 1.99 8.45 -20.69
C ASP A 181 1.87 9.89 -21.19
N GLN A 182 1.98 10.88 -20.30
CA GLN A 182 2.04 12.31 -20.67
C GLN A 182 3.22 12.63 -21.57
N TYR A 183 4.42 12.10 -21.26
CA TYR A 183 5.61 12.29 -22.09
C TYR A 183 5.44 11.72 -23.50
N MET A 184 4.86 10.52 -23.60
CA MET A 184 4.59 9.85 -24.89
C MET A 184 3.51 10.58 -25.68
N GLU A 185 2.46 11.03 -25.02
CA GLU A 185 1.39 11.82 -25.65
C GLU A 185 1.93 13.14 -26.22
N GLU A 186 2.76 13.85 -25.47
CA GLU A 186 3.41 15.07 -25.95
C GLU A 186 4.30 14.82 -27.17
N TYR A 187 5.08 13.72 -27.13
CA TYR A 187 5.88 13.31 -28.28
C TYR A 187 5.02 12.99 -29.51
N ASP A 188 3.96 12.19 -29.34
CA ASP A 188 3.05 11.81 -30.43
C ASP A 188 2.31 13.06 -30.98
N ARG A 189 1.93 14.01 -30.12
CA ARG A 189 1.34 15.30 -30.49
C ARG A 189 2.30 16.16 -31.32
N MET A 190 3.55 16.32 -30.86
CA MET A 190 4.57 17.07 -31.60
C MET A 190 4.88 16.40 -32.96
N ALA A 191 4.96 15.07 -33.00
CA ALA A 191 5.18 14.31 -34.22
C ALA A 191 4.04 14.53 -35.24
N GLN A 192 2.79 14.49 -34.78
CA GLN A 192 1.61 14.78 -35.62
C GLN A 192 1.64 16.21 -36.16
N ALA A 193 1.98 17.20 -35.33
CA ALA A 193 2.10 18.59 -35.77
C ALA A 193 3.17 18.75 -36.86
N TYR A 194 4.30 18.05 -36.73
CA TYR A 194 5.37 18.07 -37.73
C TYR A 194 4.95 17.41 -39.05
N VAL A 195 4.27 16.26 -38.99
CA VAL A 195 3.70 15.59 -40.18
C VAL A 195 2.68 16.49 -40.87
N LYS A 196 1.80 17.15 -40.10
CA LYS A 196 0.81 18.10 -40.62
C LYS A 196 1.49 19.26 -41.34
N GLN A 197 2.47 19.90 -40.69
CA GLN A 197 3.23 21.00 -41.28
C GLN A 197 3.93 20.58 -42.58
N MET A 198 4.54 19.39 -42.62
CA MET A 198 5.18 18.87 -43.83
C MET A 198 4.17 18.63 -44.96
N THR A 199 3.01 18.07 -44.61
CA THR A 199 1.93 17.81 -45.57
C THR A 199 1.38 19.12 -46.14
N GLU A 200 1.14 20.13 -45.30
CA GLU A 200 0.71 21.46 -45.73
C GLU A 200 1.73 22.10 -46.69
N LYS A 201 3.03 22.01 -46.38
CA LYS A 201 4.09 22.46 -47.30
C LYS A 201 4.05 21.73 -48.63
N HIS A 202 3.95 20.40 -48.63
CA HIS A 202 3.84 19.61 -49.86
C HIS A 202 2.61 19.97 -50.69
N THR A 203 1.46 20.24 -50.05
CA THR A 203 0.25 20.68 -50.75
C THR A 203 0.41 22.07 -51.37
N ALA A 204 1.04 23.01 -50.67
CA ALA A 204 1.30 24.35 -51.19
C ALA A 204 2.31 24.32 -52.36
N GLU A 205 3.35 23.49 -52.26
CA GLU A 205 4.32 23.27 -53.34
C GLU A 205 3.67 22.64 -54.57
N LEU A 206 2.76 21.67 -54.38
CA LEU A 206 2.00 21.06 -55.48
C LEU A 206 1.10 22.10 -56.17
N ALA A 207 0.39 22.93 -55.41
CA ALA A 207 -0.45 23.99 -55.97
C ALA A 207 0.39 25.00 -56.77
N ALA A 208 1.49 25.50 -56.18
CA ALA A 208 2.40 26.41 -56.87
C ALA A 208 3.06 25.78 -58.11
N PHE A 209 3.30 24.45 -58.09
CA PHE A 209 3.78 23.72 -59.25
C PHE A 209 2.73 23.64 -60.35
N GLN A 210 1.47 23.33 -60.02
CA GLN A 210 0.36 23.29 -60.96
C GLN A 210 0.12 24.67 -61.61
N ASP A 211 0.16 25.75 -60.83
CA ASP A 211 0.00 27.12 -61.33
C ASP A 211 1.11 27.48 -62.33
N LYS A 212 2.36 27.12 -62.03
CA LYS A 212 3.50 27.31 -62.95
C LYS A 212 3.32 26.54 -64.25
N LEU A 213 2.82 25.30 -64.18
CA LEU A 213 2.53 24.51 -65.38
C LEU A 213 1.41 25.15 -66.21
N GLN A 214 0.37 25.69 -65.58
CA GLN A 214 -0.69 26.42 -66.28
C GLN A 214 -0.18 27.70 -66.95
N GLN A 215 0.72 28.45 -66.29
CA GLN A 215 1.38 29.60 -66.90
C GLN A 215 2.22 29.21 -68.13
N GLU A 216 2.98 28.10 -68.06
CA GLU A 216 3.76 27.59 -69.20
C GLU A 216 2.87 27.26 -70.42
N ILE A 217 1.62 26.84 -70.21
CA ILE A 217 0.63 26.62 -71.28
C ILE A 217 0.21 27.96 -71.90
N LEU A 218 -0.12 28.96 -71.08
CA LEU A 218 -0.59 30.27 -71.54
C LEU A 218 0.47 31.00 -72.37
N GLU A 219 1.75 30.82 -72.06
CA GLU A 219 2.86 31.51 -72.74
C GLU A 219 3.28 30.87 -74.07
N ARG A 220 2.94 29.59 -74.32
CA ARG A 220 3.37 28.88 -75.54
C ARG A 220 2.24 28.84 -76.57
N PRO A 221 2.31 29.65 -77.65
CA PRO A 221 1.30 29.61 -78.70
C PRO A 221 1.29 28.24 -79.40
N PRO A 222 0.10 27.71 -79.74
CA PRO A 222 -0.03 26.40 -80.38
C PRO A 222 0.65 26.41 -81.76
N LYS A 223 1.43 25.36 -82.04
CA LYS A 223 2.11 25.17 -83.32
C LYS A 223 1.34 24.16 -84.16
N PHE A 224 0.63 24.67 -85.17
CA PHE A 224 -0.15 23.87 -86.09
C PHE A 224 0.71 23.20 -87.18
N SER A 225 0.23 22.10 -87.72
CA SER A 225 0.93 21.38 -88.79
C SER A 225 0.98 22.21 -90.09
N LYS A 226 1.95 21.87 -90.95
CA LYS A 226 2.05 22.47 -92.29
C LYS A 226 0.79 22.19 -93.13
N GLU A 227 0.19 21.03 -92.95
CA GLU A 227 -1.03 20.61 -93.65
C GLU A 227 -2.22 21.50 -93.29
N LEU A 228 -2.46 21.77 -92.00
CA LEU A 228 -3.50 22.70 -91.56
C LEU A 228 -3.28 24.11 -92.12
N ILE A 229 -2.04 24.59 -92.10
CA ILE A 229 -1.67 25.89 -92.67
C ILE A 229 -1.95 25.94 -94.19
N GLU A 230 -1.72 24.83 -94.91
CA GLU A 230 -2.01 24.71 -96.33
C GLU A 230 -3.51 24.69 -96.63
N TRP A 231 -4.31 23.95 -95.85
CA TRP A 231 -5.77 23.97 -95.91
C TRP A 231 -6.33 25.38 -95.65
N ARG A 232 -5.83 26.09 -94.64
CA ARG A 232 -6.21 27.48 -94.35
C ARG A 232 -5.81 28.46 -95.47
N ARG A 233 -4.63 28.30 -96.09
CA ARG A 233 -4.25 29.08 -97.27
C ARG A 233 -5.11 28.78 -98.49
N ARG A 234 -5.53 27.52 -98.68
CA ARG A 234 -6.44 27.11 -99.77
C ARG A 234 -7.83 27.70 -99.55
N GLN A 235 -8.34 27.67 -98.32
CA GLN A 235 -9.59 28.31 -97.90
C GLN A 235 -9.60 29.80 -98.27
N HIS A 236 -8.57 30.55 -97.83
CA HIS A 236 -8.47 31.98 -98.11
C HIS A 236 -8.40 32.31 -99.61
N ARG A 237 -7.65 31.53 -100.39
CA ARG A 237 -7.57 31.71 -101.85
C ARG A 237 -8.92 31.49 -102.54
N LEU A 238 -9.67 30.44 -102.18
CA LEU A 238 -10.99 30.17 -102.76
C LEU A 238 -12.04 31.22 -102.36
N ALA A 239 -11.95 31.73 -101.12
CA ALA A 239 -12.79 32.84 -100.67
C ALA A 239 -12.51 34.14 -101.45
N GLN A 240 -11.23 34.46 -101.72
CA GLN A 240 -10.84 35.62 -102.55
C GLN A 240 -11.34 35.49 -104.00
N GLN A 241 -11.40 34.26 -104.54
CA GLN A 241 -11.96 33.97 -105.86
C GLN A 241 -13.50 33.97 -105.89
N LYS A 242 -14.17 34.29 -104.77
CA LYS A 242 -15.63 34.25 -104.58
C LYS A 242 -16.26 32.86 -104.78
N SER A 243 -15.45 31.79 -104.76
CA SER A 243 -15.94 30.40 -104.77
C SER A 243 -16.32 29.97 -103.35
N TYR A 244 -17.43 30.52 -102.84
CA TYR A 244 -17.83 30.33 -101.44
C TYR A 244 -18.21 28.90 -101.10
N ALA A 245 -18.85 28.17 -102.02
CA ALA A 245 -19.26 26.79 -101.79
C ALA A 245 -18.04 25.86 -101.63
N GLU A 246 -16.99 26.05 -102.42
CA GLU A 246 -15.75 25.30 -102.29
C GLU A 246 -14.92 25.76 -101.08
N ALA A 247 -14.87 27.07 -100.82
CA ALA A 247 -14.21 27.62 -99.65
C ALA A 247 -14.83 27.08 -98.34
N GLN A 248 -16.15 26.89 -98.29
CA GLN A 248 -16.85 26.33 -97.13
C GLN A 248 -16.47 24.85 -96.90
N LYS A 249 -16.35 24.05 -97.97
CA LYS A 249 -15.88 22.65 -97.86
C LYS A 249 -14.46 22.59 -97.31
N ILE A 250 -13.56 23.45 -97.81
CA ILE A 250 -12.19 23.52 -97.31
C ILE A 250 -12.11 24.05 -95.88
N LYS A 251 -12.98 25.01 -95.50
CA LYS A 251 -13.09 25.48 -94.11
C LYS A 251 -13.46 24.35 -93.16
N GLN A 252 -14.42 23.51 -93.53
CA GLN A 252 -14.85 22.40 -92.68
C GLN A 252 -13.70 21.41 -92.44
N ILE A 253 -12.98 21.02 -93.50
CA ILE A 253 -11.78 20.18 -93.39
C ILE A 253 -10.71 20.85 -92.51
N ALA A 254 -10.45 22.15 -92.71
CA ALA A 254 -9.47 22.86 -91.90
C ALA A 254 -9.88 22.98 -90.42
N ASP A 255 -11.17 23.21 -90.14
CA ASP A 255 -11.72 23.29 -88.78
C ASP A 255 -11.62 21.93 -88.08
N ASP A 256 -11.92 20.83 -88.79
CA ASP A 256 -11.82 19.45 -88.27
C ASP A 256 -10.36 19.08 -87.97
N VAL A 257 -9.44 19.34 -88.90
CA VAL A 257 -7.99 19.12 -88.70
C VAL A 257 -7.45 19.96 -87.55
N GLU A 258 -7.91 21.21 -87.41
CA GLU A 258 -7.52 22.08 -86.30
C GLU A 258 -8.05 21.58 -84.96
N ALA A 259 -9.29 21.09 -84.90
CA ALA A 259 -9.85 20.50 -83.70
C ALA A 259 -9.06 19.26 -83.27
N ASP A 260 -8.72 18.38 -84.21
CA ASP A 260 -7.92 17.18 -83.95
C ASP A 260 -6.50 17.51 -83.49
N GLU A 261 -5.83 18.47 -84.13
CA GLU A 261 -4.48 18.90 -83.73
C GLU A 261 -4.47 19.58 -82.36
N ARG A 262 -5.46 20.43 -82.06
CA ARG A 262 -5.62 21.04 -80.73
C ARG A 262 -5.88 19.97 -79.66
N SER A 263 -6.72 18.97 -79.98
CA SER A 263 -7.01 17.87 -79.05
C SER A 263 -5.75 17.07 -78.74
N LYS A 264 -5.01 16.63 -79.78
CA LYS A 264 -3.75 15.87 -79.64
C LYS A 264 -2.68 16.65 -78.88
N MET A 265 -2.46 17.93 -79.23
CA MET A 265 -1.51 18.78 -78.48
C MET A 265 -1.92 18.94 -77.02
N GLY A 266 -3.22 19.08 -76.74
CA GLY A 266 -3.75 19.15 -75.38
C GLY A 266 -3.52 17.84 -74.60
N GLU A 267 -3.70 16.69 -75.23
CA GLU A 267 -3.43 15.37 -74.63
C GLU A 267 -1.95 15.16 -74.33
N GLU A 268 -1.06 15.50 -75.27
CA GLU A 268 0.38 15.40 -75.08
C GLU A 268 0.87 16.28 -73.92
N LEU A 269 0.41 17.53 -73.86
CA LEU A 269 0.73 18.45 -72.75
C LEU A 269 0.21 17.92 -71.42
N ARG A 270 -1.05 17.46 -71.36
CA ARG A 270 -1.62 16.80 -70.16
C ARG A 270 -0.78 15.59 -69.74
N GLY A 271 -0.33 14.78 -70.68
CA GLY A 271 0.53 13.62 -70.42
C GLY A 271 1.89 14.01 -69.83
N VAL A 272 2.54 15.04 -70.37
CA VAL A 272 3.81 15.56 -69.84
C VAL A 272 3.62 16.12 -68.43
N PHE A 273 2.56 16.88 -68.19
CA PHE A 273 2.25 17.42 -66.86
C PHE A 273 1.95 16.33 -65.83
N ALA A 274 1.14 15.34 -66.19
CA ALA A 274 0.85 14.21 -65.32
C ALA A 274 2.13 13.46 -64.91
N ARG A 275 3.09 13.27 -65.82
CA ARG A 275 4.40 12.66 -65.49
C ARG A 275 5.23 13.54 -64.54
N LYS A 276 5.27 14.85 -64.79
CA LYS A 276 5.99 15.80 -63.93
C LYS A 276 5.38 15.88 -62.52
N GLU A 277 4.06 15.98 -62.43
CA GLU A 277 3.30 16.00 -61.17
C GLU A 277 3.44 14.67 -60.41
N ALA A 278 3.35 13.53 -61.10
CA ALA A 278 3.57 12.22 -60.49
C ALA A 278 4.98 12.10 -59.88
N LYS A 279 6.00 12.62 -60.56
CA LYS A 279 7.37 12.64 -60.03
C LYS A 279 7.49 13.48 -58.75
N LEU A 280 6.87 14.66 -58.71
CA LEU A 280 6.87 15.50 -57.52
C LEU A 280 6.12 14.83 -56.36
N ARG A 281 4.93 14.26 -56.62
CA ARG A 281 4.18 13.49 -55.62
C ARG A 281 4.98 12.30 -55.08
N GLN A 282 5.68 11.58 -55.95
CA GLN A 282 6.52 10.46 -55.55
C GLN A 282 7.66 10.91 -54.61
N GLN A 283 8.28 12.07 -54.89
CA GLN A 283 9.30 12.64 -54.02
C GLN A 283 8.73 13.03 -52.65
N GLN A 284 7.59 13.72 -52.62
CA GLN A 284 6.91 14.12 -51.39
C GLN A 284 6.46 12.91 -50.57
N GLN A 285 5.94 11.86 -51.21
CA GLN A 285 5.56 10.60 -50.56
C GLN A 285 6.78 9.88 -49.95
N ALA A 286 7.91 9.85 -50.67
CA ALA A 286 9.14 9.26 -50.16
C ALA A 286 9.69 10.02 -48.94
N GLU A 287 9.61 11.36 -48.97
CA GLU A 287 10.01 12.21 -47.86
C GLU A 287 9.12 12.00 -46.61
N LEU A 288 7.79 11.99 -46.78
CA LEU A 288 6.86 11.68 -45.70
C LEU A 288 7.08 10.28 -45.14
N ALA A 289 7.29 9.28 -46.00
CA ALA A 289 7.57 7.91 -45.56
C ALA A 289 8.87 7.82 -44.75
N ALA A 290 9.92 8.53 -45.17
CA ALA A 290 11.17 8.59 -44.42
C ALA A 290 11.00 9.28 -43.06
N LEU A 291 10.19 10.34 -43.00
CA LEU A 291 9.86 11.03 -41.75
C LEU A 291 9.10 10.12 -40.79
N LEU A 292 8.02 9.46 -41.25
CA LEU A 292 7.24 8.53 -40.43
C LEU A 292 8.11 7.41 -39.88
N LYS A 293 9.00 6.83 -40.71
CA LYS A 293 9.95 5.80 -40.26
C LYS A 293 10.89 6.29 -39.15
N ARG A 294 11.33 7.56 -39.20
CA ARG A 294 12.17 8.15 -38.14
C ARG A 294 11.36 8.37 -36.85
N ILE A 295 10.13 8.86 -36.96
CA ILE A 295 9.22 9.06 -35.83
C ILE A 295 8.95 7.71 -35.14
N ASP A 296 8.64 6.67 -35.90
CA ASP A 296 8.42 5.31 -35.39
C ASP A 296 9.68 4.73 -34.73
N GLY A 297 10.85 4.96 -35.33
CA GLY A 297 12.13 4.54 -34.78
C GLY A 297 12.40 5.18 -33.40
N ARG A 298 12.21 6.49 -33.28
CA ARG A 298 12.35 7.21 -32.00
C ARG A 298 11.29 6.80 -30.99
N ARG A 299 10.04 6.61 -31.42
CA ARG A 299 8.94 6.13 -30.56
C ARG A 299 9.26 4.77 -29.92
N LYS A 300 9.80 3.84 -30.72
CA LYS A 300 10.28 2.54 -30.21
C LYS A 300 11.40 2.69 -29.19
N GLU A 301 12.28 3.67 -29.36
CA GLU A 301 13.36 3.94 -28.41
C GLU A 301 12.82 4.47 -27.07
N HIS A 302 11.86 5.40 -27.10
CA HIS A 302 11.18 5.87 -25.88
C HIS A 302 10.48 4.74 -25.13
N LEU A 303 9.82 3.81 -25.85
CA LEU A 303 9.21 2.64 -25.23
C LEU A 303 10.25 1.70 -24.57
N LYS A 304 11.43 1.54 -25.17
CA LYS A 304 12.53 0.79 -24.53
C LYS A 304 13.01 1.48 -23.27
N GLN A 305 13.16 2.81 -23.29
CA GLN A 305 13.55 3.60 -22.12
C GLN A 305 12.52 3.46 -20.99
N ARG A 306 11.22 3.60 -21.28
CA ARG A 306 10.13 3.35 -20.32
C ARG A 306 10.24 1.96 -19.69
N ASN A 307 10.48 0.93 -20.50
CA ASN A 307 10.64 -0.44 -20.00
C ASN A 307 11.85 -0.61 -19.09
N LEU A 308 12.98 0.03 -19.40
CA LEU A 308 14.19 0.01 -18.56
C LEU A 308 13.95 0.74 -17.24
N ASP A 309 13.34 1.92 -17.27
CA ASP A 309 13.09 2.70 -16.07
C ASP A 309 12.01 2.07 -15.19
N SER A 310 11.00 1.43 -15.78
CA SER A 310 10.01 0.61 -15.06
C SER A 310 10.69 -0.55 -14.32
N LYS A 311 11.60 -1.27 -14.98
CA LYS A 311 12.39 -2.34 -14.33
C LYS A 311 13.23 -1.80 -13.18
N ARG A 312 13.86 -0.63 -13.34
CA ARG A 312 14.63 0.03 -12.27
C ARG A 312 13.76 0.43 -11.10
N LEU A 313 12.56 0.96 -11.34
CA LEU A 313 11.58 1.29 -10.30
C LEU A 313 11.16 0.03 -9.52
N LEU A 314 10.77 -1.03 -10.23
CA LEU A 314 10.40 -2.30 -9.59
C LEU A 314 11.55 -2.90 -8.78
N GLN A 315 12.79 -2.81 -9.28
CA GLN A 315 13.96 -3.27 -8.54
C GLN A 315 14.17 -2.47 -7.25
N ARG A 316 14.02 -1.14 -7.29
CA ARG A 316 14.11 -0.30 -6.09
C ARG A 316 13.02 -0.67 -5.07
N ASN A 317 11.79 -0.85 -5.51
CA ASN A 317 10.68 -1.26 -4.65
C ASN A 317 10.93 -2.64 -4.02
N ARG A 318 11.45 -3.60 -4.80
CA ARG A 318 11.87 -4.91 -4.29
C ARG A 318 12.98 -4.79 -3.23
N ASN A 319 13.95 -3.91 -3.45
CA ASN A 319 15.03 -3.68 -2.48
C ASN A 319 14.48 -3.07 -1.18
N VAL A 320 13.59 -2.07 -1.27
CA VAL A 320 12.93 -1.46 -0.10
C VAL A 320 12.17 -2.51 0.71
N GLN A 321 11.42 -3.38 0.03
CA GLN A 321 10.70 -4.48 0.68
C GLN A 321 11.65 -5.45 1.39
N SER A 322 12.75 -5.85 0.73
CA SER A 322 13.74 -6.77 1.32
C SER A 322 14.43 -6.17 2.56
N VAL A 323 14.72 -4.87 2.54
CA VAL A 323 15.27 -4.14 3.69
C VAL A 323 14.25 -4.07 4.82
N LEU A 324 12.98 -3.78 4.53
CA LEU A 324 11.92 -3.76 5.52
C LEU A 324 11.75 -5.14 6.18
N GLU A 325 11.68 -6.21 5.39
CA GLU A 325 11.54 -7.58 5.91
C GLU A 325 12.71 -7.96 6.80
N SER A 326 13.94 -7.63 6.40
CA SER A 326 15.15 -7.86 7.21
C SER A 326 15.10 -7.08 8.53
N LYS A 327 14.70 -5.80 8.48
CA LYS A 327 14.51 -4.97 9.69
C LYS A 327 13.47 -5.60 10.62
N GLN A 328 12.30 -5.96 10.09
CA GLN A 328 11.20 -6.54 10.87
C GLN A 328 11.58 -7.87 11.53
N VAL A 329 12.39 -8.71 10.89
CA VAL A 329 12.92 -9.95 11.51
C VAL A 329 13.81 -9.61 12.70
N THR A 330 14.77 -8.69 12.54
CA THR A 330 15.69 -8.30 13.63
C THR A 330 14.99 -7.56 14.76
N GLU A 331 13.97 -6.76 14.45
CA GLU A 331 13.14 -6.08 15.45
C GLU A 331 12.27 -7.08 16.19
N ALA A 332 11.67 -8.06 15.48
CA ALA A 332 10.83 -9.08 16.08
C ALA A 332 11.60 -9.95 17.07
N THR A 333 12.84 -10.35 16.76
CA THR A 333 13.65 -11.15 17.68
C THR A 333 13.98 -10.38 18.96
N LYS A 334 14.46 -9.13 18.83
CA LYS A 334 14.76 -8.25 19.97
C LYS A 334 13.52 -7.98 20.82
N LYS A 335 12.43 -7.53 20.20
CA LYS A 335 11.17 -7.26 20.90
C LYS A 335 10.61 -8.52 21.58
N THR A 336 10.68 -9.68 20.94
CA THR A 336 10.24 -10.93 21.59
C THR A 336 11.09 -11.25 22.83
N GLN A 337 12.40 -11.01 22.80
CA GLN A 337 13.26 -11.14 23.97
C GLN A 337 12.91 -10.11 25.04
N ASP A 338 12.73 -8.84 24.68
CA ASP A 338 12.34 -7.77 25.61
C ASP A 338 11.00 -8.08 26.30
N ILE A 339 10.01 -8.56 25.54
CA ILE A 339 8.70 -8.96 26.07
C ILE A 339 8.89 -10.10 27.09
N LYS A 340 9.68 -11.13 26.75
CA LYS A 340 9.98 -12.22 27.70
C LYS A 340 10.65 -11.69 28.97
N MET A 341 11.65 -10.82 28.84
CA MET A 341 12.36 -10.25 29.99
C MET A 341 11.47 -9.36 30.85
N SER A 342 10.57 -8.58 30.25
CA SER A 342 9.62 -7.73 30.99
C SER A 342 8.60 -8.50 31.81
N LEU A 343 8.30 -9.74 31.41
CA LEU A 343 7.33 -10.61 32.06
C LEU A 343 7.98 -11.55 33.08
N LEU A 344 9.31 -11.59 33.14
CA LEU A 344 10.03 -12.35 34.16
C LEU A 344 9.97 -11.60 35.50
N PRO A 345 10.01 -12.34 36.63
CA PRO A 345 10.13 -11.73 37.95
C PRO A 345 11.31 -10.77 37.99
N LYS A 346 11.12 -9.56 38.54
CA LYS A 346 12.27 -8.75 38.96
C LYS A 346 12.96 -9.54 40.07
N GLU A 347 14.16 -10.05 39.84
CA GLU A 347 14.95 -10.70 40.89
C GLU A 347 15.07 -9.72 42.08
N ARG A 348 14.27 -9.95 43.14
CA ARG A 348 14.62 -9.47 44.46
C ARG A 348 15.81 -10.31 44.88
N ALA A 349 16.91 -9.64 45.22
CA ALA A 349 18.09 -10.31 45.78
C ALA A 349 17.64 -11.30 46.85
N ALA A 350 17.98 -12.58 46.64
CA ALA A 350 17.55 -13.66 47.53
C ALA A 350 17.77 -13.25 48.99
N PRO A 351 16.77 -13.42 49.88
CA PRO A 351 17.01 -13.23 51.29
C PRO A 351 18.10 -14.23 51.69
N ARG A 352 19.25 -13.73 52.11
CA ARG A 352 20.29 -14.52 52.78
C ARG A 352 19.78 -14.86 54.19
N GLY A 353 18.71 -15.65 54.26
CA GLY A 353 18.13 -16.21 55.49
C GLY A 353 18.61 -17.65 55.71
N PRO A 354 18.63 -18.15 56.96
CA PRO A 354 19.33 -19.38 57.35
C PRO A 354 18.64 -20.69 56.94
N PHE A 355 17.63 -20.64 56.06
CA PHE A 355 16.81 -21.80 55.70
C PHE A 355 17.37 -22.66 54.56
N ASN A 356 18.49 -22.28 53.94
CA ASN A 356 19.14 -23.09 52.89
C ASN A 356 20.02 -24.24 53.43
N VAL A 357 19.84 -24.64 54.69
CA VAL A 357 20.58 -25.74 55.30
C VAL A 357 19.60 -26.85 55.63
N ILE A 358 19.66 -27.96 54.87
CA ILE A 358 19.01 -29.22 55.25
C ILE A 358 19.46 -29.54 56.69
N PRO A 359 18.55 -29.66 57.67
CA PRO A 359 18.90 -29.98 59.04
C PRO A 359 19.80 -31.22 59.07
N PRO A 360 20.86 -31.27 59.89
CA PRO A 360 21.80 -32.40 59.92
C PRO A 360 21.10 -33.75 60.18
N GLN A 361 19.92 -33.73 60.80
CA GLN A 361 19.06 -34.88 61.08
C GLN A 361 18.35 -35.45 59.83
N ALA A 362 18.21 -34.68 58.74
CA ALA A 362 17.56 -35.08 57.50
C ALA A 362 18.55 -35.49 56.39
N ARG A 363 19.86 -35.57 56.69
CA ARG A 363 20.85 -36.11 55.74
C ARG A 363 20.78 -37.63 55.73
N VAL A 364 20.24 -38.20 54.65
CA VAL A 364 20.29 -39.65 54.40
C VAL A 364 21.75 -40.08 54.23
N ILE A 365 22.27 -40.85 55.19
CA ILE A 365 23.56 -41.53 55.09
C ILE A 365 23.40 -42.66 54.06
N ARG A 366 23.91 -42.48 52.85
CA ARG A 366 24.05 -43.60 51.90
C ARG A 366 25.14 -44.55 52.42
N PRO A 367 24.90 -45.88 52.52
CA PRO A 367 25.94 -46.81 52.96
C PRO A 367 27.09 -46.83 51.95
N LYS A 368 28.33 -46.72 52.46
CA LYS A 368 29.57 -46.88 51.69
C LYS A 368 29.59 -48.29 51.07
N LYS A 369 29.68 -48.38 49.75
CA LYS A 369 30.00 -49.65 49.05
C LYS A 369 31.38 -50.15 49.50
N PRO A 370 31.56 -51.45 49.79
CA PRO A 370 32.87 -51.99 50.11
C PRO A 370 33.79 -51.94 48.88
N ALA A 371 35.04 -51.53 49.09
CA ALA A 371 36.07 -51.49 48.08
C ALA A 371 36.44 -52.92 47.64
N THR A 372 36.11 -53.28 46.40
CA THR A 372 36.66 -54.47 45.76
C THR A 372 38.05 -54.15 45.23
N SER A 373 39.02 -54.89 45.75
CA SER A 373 40.43 -54.88 45.37
C SER A 373 40.60 -55.23 43.89
N ARG A 374 41.46 -54.45 43.23
CA ARG A 374 41.94 -54.64 41.87
C ARG A 374 43.02 -55.74 41.85
N PRO A 375 42.92 -56.80 41.03
CA PRO A 375 44.07 -57.63 40.70
C PRO A 375 44.87 -57.03 39.54
N ALA A 376 46.16 -57.37 39.53
CA ALA A 376 47.22 -56.84 38.70
C ALA A 376 47.14 -57.24 37.22
N GLU A 377 47.88 -56.46 36.42
CA GLU A 377 48.02 -56.50 34.97
C GLU A 377 48.44 -57.86 34.39
N LEU A 378 48.03 -58.11 33.14
CA LEU A 378 48.84 -58.81 32.14
C LEU A 378 48.60 -58.23 30.73
N SER A 379 49.61 -57.50 30.28
CA SER A 379 50.10 -57.26 28.92
C SER A 379 49.49 -58.11 27.78
N SER A 380 49.04 -57.43 26.70
CA SER A 380 49.52 -57.74 25.33
C SER A 380 49.29 -56.56 24.38
N ALA A 381 50.22 -56.46 23.42
CA ALA A 381 50.44 -55.37 22.49
C ALA A 381 49.41 -55.27 21.34
N SER A 382 49.08 -54.02 20.96
CA SER A 382 49.15 -53.35 19.63
C SER A 382 48.93 -54.13 18.30
N PRO A 383 48.73 -53.48 17.13
CA PRO A 383 48.16 -52.14 16.78
C PRO A 383 47.30 -52.12 15.46
N ILE A 384 46.91 -50.90 15.00
CA ILE A 384 46.57 -50.48 13.60
C ILE A 384 45.13 -50.83 13.13
N ASP A 385 44.27 -49.97 12.54
CA ASP A 385 44.35 -48.99 11.42
C ASP A 385 43.18 -47.98 11.59
N SER A 386 43.34 -46.65 11.57
CA SER A 386 43.38 -45.71 10.44
C SER A 386 42.32 -45.83 9.32
N GLN A 387 41.74 -44.65 9.00
CA GLN A 387 40.90 -44.26 7.86
C GLN A 387 39.40 -44.60 7.99
N ARG A 388 38.44 -43.70 7.69
CA ARG A 388 38.46 -42.52 6.82
C ARG A 388 37.33 -41.56 7.18
#